data_AF-A0AAE0MZE3-F1
#
_entry.id   AF-A0AAE0MZE3-F1
#
_cell.length_a   1.000
_cell.length_b   1.000
_cell.length_c   1.000
_cell.angle_alpha   90.00
_cell.angle_beta   90.00
_cell.angle_gamma   90.00
#
_symmetry.space_group_name_H-M   'P 1'
#
loop_
_entity.id
_entity.type
_entity.pdbx_description
1 polymer ?
#
loop_
_entity_poly.entity_id
_entity_poly.type
_entity_poly.pdbx_seq_one_letter_code
_entity_poly.pdbx_strand_id
1 'polypeptide(L)'
;MGAPVILCGRTERIGEGVIALLKPEFEVIHFILSPEAGSVEIPAIFRGEQPPPPSRTALGSKDYSQPPVAVILGGGYDDADIELLMKAAAGIKSIPWLRPDTTKPAPPLGPEYGKALVARIKELVPQLEKEGKMEEETVHWY
;
A
#
# COMPACT_ATOMS: atom_id res chain seq x y z
N MET A 1 4.46 -14.98 9.61
CA MET A 1 3.86 -14.27 8.47
C MET A 1 4.31 -12.83 8.54
N GLY A 2 4.47 -12.17 7.39
CA GLY A 2 4.79 -10.74 7.37
C GLY A 2 3.58 -9.90 7.82
N ALA A 3 3.80 -8.64 8.16
CA ALA A 3 2.70 -7.75 8.50
C ALA A 3 1.82 -7.48 7.26
N PRO A 4 0.49 -7.61 7.35
CA PRO A 4 -0.42 -7.46 6.22
C PRO A 4 -0.47 -6.00 5.73
N VAL A 5 -0.28 -5.77 4.44
CA VAL A 5 -0.33 -4.43 3.83
C VAL A 5 -1.13 -4.44 2.53
N ILE A 6 -1.71 -3.29 2.20
CA ILE A 6 -2.31 -3.04 0.88
C ILE A 6 -1.28 -2.34 0.01
N LEU A 7 -1.14 -2.73 -1.26
CA LEU A 7 -0.23 -2.09 -2.21
C LEU A 7 -1.01 -1.51 -3.40
N CYS A 8 -0.85 -0.22 -3.68
CA CYS A 8 -1.44 0.46 -4.82
C CYS A 8 -0.37 0.72 -5.89
N GLY A 9 -0.60 0.27 -7.12
CA GLY A 9 0.34 0.47 -8.22
C GLY A 9 -0.33 0.41 -9.58
N ARG A 10 0.09 1.24 -10.54
CA ARG A 10 -0.55 1.34 -11.87
C ARG A 10 -0.27 0.14 -12.80
N THR A 11 0.70 -0.72 -12.47
CA THR A 11 1.05 -1.89 -13.31
C THR A 11 1.36 -3.11 -12.47
N GLU A 12 0.81 -4.28 -12.88
CA GLU A 12 1.05 -5.55 -12.19
C GLU A 12 2.52 -5.98 -12.26
N ARG A 13 3.19 -5.78 -13.40
CA ARG A 13 4.60 -6.15 -13.58
C ARG A 13 5.54 -5.51 -12.55
N ILE A 14 5.32 -4.24 -12.21
CA ILE A 14 6.10 -3.57 -11.15
C ILE A 14 5.62 -4.05 -9.78
N GLY A 15 4.30 -4.17 -9.60
CA GLY A 15 3.68 -4.69 -8.38
C GLY A 15 4.23 -6.05 -7.96
N GLU A 16 4.35 -7.01 -8.88
CA GLU A 16 4.92 -8.35 -8.62
C GLU A 16 6.33 -8.29 -8.04
N GLY A 17 7.19 -7.46 -8.63
CA GLY A 17 8.56 -7.26 -8.14
C GLY A 17 8.57 -6.67 -6.73
N VAL A 18 7.75 -5.65 -6.48
CA VAL A 18 7.62 -5.02 -5.16
C VAL A 18 7.08 -6.01 -4.12
N ILE A 19 6.04 -6.77 -4.46
CA ILE A 19 5.44 -7.81 -3.60
C ILE A 19 6.49 -8.86 -3.21
N ALA A 20 7.30 -9.32 -4.17
CA ALA A 20 8.36 -10.29 -3.89
C ALA A 20 9.44 -9.71 -2.97
N LEU A 21 9.82 -8.45 -3.16
CA LEU A 21 10.86 -7.77 -2.38
C LEU A 21 10.40 -7.38 -0.97
N LEU A 22 9.10 -7.16 -0.76
CA LEU A 22 8.52 -6.82 0.54
C LEU A 22 8.57 -7.98 1.55
N LYS A 23 8.66 -9.22 1.06
CA LYS A 23 8.84 -10.40 1.90
C LYS A 23 10.25 -10.45 2.52
N PRO A 24 10.42 -11.12 3.67
CA PRO A 24 9.37 -11.74 4.50
C PRO A 24 8.65 -10.77 5.45
N GLU A 25 9.12 -9.54 5.59
CA GLU A 25 8.65 -8.58 6.61
C GLU A 25 7.20 -8.16 6.40
N PHE A 26 6.78 -8.00 5.15
CA PHE A 26 5.42 -7.63 4.78
C PHE A 26 4.77 -8.66 3.89
N GLU A 27 3.47 -8.84 4.09
CA GLU A 27 2.60 -9.61 3.23
C GLU A 27 1.64 -8.68 2.52
N VAL A 28 1.75 -8.57 1.19
CA VAL A 28 0.76 -7.83 0.41
C VAL A 28 -0.51 -8.68 0.32
N ILE A 29 -1.53 -8.32 1.09
CA ILE A 29 -2.81 -9.05 1.11
C ILE A 29 -3.68 -8.69 -0.09
N HIS A 30 -3.54 -7.46 -0.61
CA HIS A 30 -4.28 -7.00 -1.77
C HIS A 30 -3.50 -5.97 -2.58
N PHE A 31 -3.65 -6.04 -3.90
CA PHE A 31 -3.06 -5.11 -4.85
C PHE A 31 -4.17 -4.30 -5.54
N ILE A 32 -3.98 -2.99 -5.66
CA ILE A 32 -4.96 -2.06 -6.23
C ILE A 32 -4.34 -1.38 -7.45
N LEU A 33 -5.04 -1.48 -8.60
CA LEU A 33 -4.55 -0.99 -9.89
C LEU A 33 -4.97 0.45 -10.23
N SER A 34 -6.07 0.93 -9.64
CA SER A 34 -6.58 2.29 -9.91
C SER A 34 -7.18 2.95 -8.66
N PRO A 35 -7.25 4.29 -8.64
CA PRO A 35 -7.90 5.04 -7.57
C PRO A 35 -9.39 4.69 -7.42
N GLU A 36 -10.11 4.51 -8.53
CA GLU A 36 -11.53 4.17 -8.53
C GLU A 36 -11.77 2.81 -7.87
N ALA A 37 -10.97 1.80 -8.22
CA ALA A 37 -11.02 0.50 -7.57
C ALA A 37 -10.68 0.62 -6.08
N GLY A 38 -9.60 1.32 -5.73
CA GLY A 38 -9.18 1.48 -4.34
C GLY A 38 -10.21 2.16 -3.44
N SER A 39 -10.99 3.12 -3.97
CA SER A 39 -12.04 3.81 -3.22
C SER A 39 -13.20 2.89 -2.80
N VAL A 40 -13.31 1.71 -3.41
CA VAL A 40 -14.31 0.69 -3.05
C VAL A 40 -13.63 -0.45 -2.27
N GLU A 41 -12.46 -0.88 -2.72
CA GLU A 41 -11.77 -2.05 -2.18
C GLU A 41 -11.12 -1.79 -0.82
N ILE A 42 -10.48 -0.63 -0.59
CA ILE A 42 -9.83 -0.32 0.70
C ILE A 42 -10.85 -0.29 1.85
N PRO A 43 -12.00 0.42 1.74
CA PRO A 43 -13.02 0.40 2.77
C PRO A 43 -13.55 -0.99 3.12
N ALA A 44 -13.73 -1.86 2.13
CA ALA A 44 -14.19 -3.24 2.34
C ALA A 44 -13.15 -4.05 3.13
N ILE A 45 -11.87 -3.97 2.74
CA ILE A 45 -10.78 -4.66 3.43
C ILE A 45 -10.64 -4.16 4.87
N PHE A 46 -10.79 -2.87 5.10
CA PHE A 46 -10.72 -2.29 6.45
C PHE A 46 -11.85 -2.80 7.37
N ARG A 47 -13.01 -3.15 6.80
CA ARG A 47 -14.13 -3.78 7.53
C ARG A 47 -13.93 -5.30 7.73
N GLY A 48 -12.86 -5.89 7.19
CA GLY A 48 -12.66 -7.33 7.17
C GLY A 48 -13.55 -8.06 6.15
N GLU A 49 -14.08 -7.33 5.17
CA GLU A 49 -14.93 -7.87 4.11
C GLU A 49 -14.11 -8.23 2.88
N GLN A 50 -14.62 -9.16 2.08
CA GLN A 50 -14.01 -9.48 0.80
C GLN A 50 -14.34 -8.37 -0.22
N PRO A 51 -13.35 -7.81 -0.94
CA PRO A 51 -13.59 -6.77 -1.92
C PRO A 51 -14.56 -7.23 -3.01
N PRO A 52 -15.50 -6.37 -3.44
CA PRO A 52 -16.46 -6.73 -4.47
C PRO A 52 -15.76 -7.01 -5.81
N PRO A 53 -16.26 -7.97 -6.62
CA PRO A 53 -15.80 -8.14 -8.00
C PRO A 53 -16.05 -6.87 -8.84
N PRO A 54 -15.27 -6.63 -9.91
CA PRO A 54 -14.21 -7.47 -10.44
C PRO A 54 -12.86 -6.98 -9.91
N SER A 55 -12.31 -7.60 -8.87
CA SER A 55 -10.92 -7.36 -8.48
C SER A 55 -10.04 -7.84 -9.65
N ARG A 56 -9.62 -6.90 -10.52
CA ARG A 56 -8.98 -7.21 -11.81
C ARG A 56 -7.54 -7.73 -11.69
N THR A 57 -7.07 -7.97 -10.47
CA THR A 57 -5.72 -8.47 -10.21
C THR A 57 -5.71 -9.70 -9.33
N ALA A 58 -4.99 -10.72 -9.81
CA ALA A 58 -4.68 -11.93 -9.06
C ALA A 58 -3.58 -11.70 -8.01
N LEU A 59 -3.00 -10.50 -7.94
CA LEU A 59 -1.90 -10.18 -7.03
C LEU A 59 -2.35 -9.98 -5.58
N GLY A 60 -1.45 -10.34 -4.66
CA GLY A 60 -1.69 -10.38 -3.23
C GLY A 60 -2.26 -11.73 -2.75
N SER A 61 -2.10 -12.05 -1.47
CA SER A 61 -2.52 -13.35 -0.92
C SER A 61 -4.04 -13.49 -0.79
N LYS A 62 -4.77 -12.37 -0.76
CA LYS A 62 -6.21 -12.30 -0.47
C LYS A 62 -6.58 -12.86 0.91
N ASP A 63 -5.60 -12.93 1.81
CA ASP A 63 -5.85 -13.28 3.21
C ASP A 63 -6.27 -12.02 3.97
N TYR A 64 -7.59 -11.86 4.14
CA TYR A 64 -8.21 -10.78 4.91
C TYR A 64 -8.49 -11.16 6.37
N SER A 65 -7.95 -12.29 6.85
CA SER A 65 -8.16 -12.73 8.24
C SER A 65 -7.49 -11.80 9.25
N GLN A 66 -6.46 -11.06 8.82
CA GLN A 66 -5.77 -10.04 9.59
C GLN A 66 -5.98 -8.66 8.95
N PRO A 67 -6.27 -7.61 9.73
CA PRO A 67 -6.43 -6.28 9.19
C PRO A 67 -5.07 -5.72 8.72
N PRO A 68 -5.03 -4.95 7.62
CA PRO A 68 -3.79 -4.34 7.15
C PRO A 68 -3.24 -3.33 8.16
N VAL A 69 -1.92 -3.21 8.24
CA VAL A 69 -1.20 -2.27 9.12
C VAL A 69 -0.80 -0.98 8.41
N ALA A 70 -0.76 -0.98 7.07
CA ALA A 70 -0.46 0.21 6.27
C ALA A 70 -1.03 0.07 4.85
N VAL A 71 -1.25 1.23 4.21
CA VAL A 71 -1.49 1.32 2.76
C VAL A 71 -0.24 1.87 2.08
N ILE A 72 0.33 1.15 1.12
CA ILE A 72 1.52 1.55 0.37
C ILE A 72 1.09 2.05 -1.01
N LEU A 73 1.35 3.31 -1.31
CA LEU A 73 1.07 3.93 -2.60
C LEU A 73 2.31 3.88 -3.48
N GLY A 74 2.15 3.58 -4.76
CA GLY A 74 3.18 3.71 -5.78
C GLY A 74 3.22 5.12 -6.40
N GLY A 75 4.31 5.45 -7.10
CA GLY A 75 4.53 6.80 -7.65
C GLY A 75 3.58 7.22 -8.78
N GLY A 76 2.65 6.35 -9.18
CA GLY A 76 1.61 6.66 -10.15
C GLY A 76 0.30 7.18 -9.55
N TYR A 77 0.26 7.47 -8.25
CA TYR A 77 -0.89 8.05 -7.56
C TYR A 77 -0.57 9.50 -7.18
N ASP A 78 -1.36 10.44 -7.67
CA ASP A 78 -1.20 11.86 -7.38
C ASP A 78 -1.96 12.29 -6.09
N ASP A 79 -1.95 13.59 -5.78
CA ASP A 79 -2.61 14.10 -4.58
C ASP A 79 -4.12 13.86 -4.58
N ALA A 80 -4.77 14.01 -5.74
CA ALA A 80 -6.21 13.85 -5.89
C ALA A 80 -6.62 12.37 -5.77
N ASP A 81 -5.81 11.47 -6.35
CA ASP A 81 -5.98 10.03 -6.18
C ASP A 81 -5.90 9.64 -4.70
N ILE A 82 -4.92 10.15 -3.96
CA ILE A 82 -4.71 9.82 -2.54
C ILE A 82 -5.84 10.39 -1.68
N GLU A 83 -6.24 11.64 -1.92
CA GLU A 83 -7.37 12.26 -1.21
C GLU A 83 -8.66 11.45 -1.42
N LEU A 84 -8.93 11.00 -2.67
CA LEU A 84 -10.07 10.15 -2.98
C LEU A 84 -10.05 8.85 -2.16
N LEU A 85 -8.90 8.17 -2.11
CA LEU A 85 -8.75 6.90 -1.39
C LEU A 85 -8.90 7.09 0.13
N MET A 86 -8.24 8.08 0.70
CA MET A 86 -8.32 8.37 2.14
C MET A 86 -9.75 8.78 2.52
N LYS A 87 -10.40 9.65 1.74
CA LYS A 87 -11.79 10.05 1.99
C LYS A 87 -12.75 8.87 1.96
N ALA A 88 -12.53 7.90 1.08
CA ALA A 88 -13.36 6.70 1.00
C ALA A 88 -13.18 5.78 2.22
N ALA A 89 -11.97 5.73 2.78
CA ALA A 89 -11.62 4.91 3.95
C ALA A 89 -11.82 5.63 5.31
N ALA A 90 -12.05 6.94 5.28
CA ALA A 90 -12.11 7.81 6.45
C ALA A 90 -13.06 7.28 7.53
N GLY A 91 -12.55 7.23 8.76
CA GLY A 91 -13.31 6.80 9.94
C GLY A 91 -13.60 5.29 10.02
N ILE A 92 -13.08 4.47 9.10
CA ILE A 92 -13.19 3.00 9.17
C ILE A 92 -12.00 2.42 9.94
N LYS A 93 -10.78 2.82 9.56
CA LYS A 93 -9.55 2.38 10.23
C LYS A 93 -8.46 3.44 10.09
N SER A 94 -7.85 3.81 11.20
CA SER A 94 -6.72 4.74 11.22
C SER A 94 -5.42 3.96 11.09
N ILE A 95 -4.80 4.00 9.90
CA ILE A 95 -3.49 3.41 9.62
C ILE A 95 -2.68 4.35 8.73
N PRO A 96 -1.34 4.28 8.77
CA PRO A 96 -0.49 5.13 7.95
C PRO A 96 -0.62 4.80 6.46
N TRP A 97 -0.56 5.86 5.65
CA TRP A 97 -0.52 5.80 4.19
C TRP A 97 0.87 6.19 3.72
N LEU A 98 1.59 5.26 3.13
CA LEU A 98 2.96 5.47 2.68
C LEU A 98 2.97 5.94 1.23
N ARG A 99 3.65 7.04 0.96
CA ARG A 99 3.80 7.61 -0.39
C ARG A 99 5.28 7.76 -0.76
N PRO A 100 5.70 7.48 -2.01
CA PRO A 100 7.08 7.70 -2.41
C PRO A 100 7.45 9.18 -2.30
N ASP A 101 8.60 9.47 -1.72
CA ASP A 101 9.19 10.80 -1.74
C ASP A 101 9.83 11.07 -3.11
N THR A 102 9.21 11.95 -3.90
CA THR A 102 9.68 12.34 -5.24
C THR A 102 10.86 13.31 -5.21
N THR A 103 11.20 13.87 -4.04
CA THR A 103 12.40 14.69 -3.88
C THR A 103 13.67 13.83 -3.79
N LYS A 104 13.54 12.56 -3.40
CA LYS A 104 14.66 11.61 -3.34
C LYS A 104 14.92 11.01 -4.73
N PRO A 105 16.18 10.91 -5.16
CA PRO A 105 16.51 10.29 -6.45
C PRO A 105 16.01 8.85 -6.49
N ALA A 106 15.32 8.49 -7.57
CA ALA A 106 14.83 7.14 -7.80
C ALA A 106 15.39 6.61 -9.13
N PRO A 107 15.75 5.32 -9.21
CA PRO A 107 16.11 4.69 -10.49
C PRO A 107 14.95 4.80 -11.51
N PRO A 108 15.22 4.69 -12.82
CA PRO A 108 14.17 4.53 -13.82
C PRO A 108 13.26 3.35 -13.50
N LEU A 109 12.00 3.42 -13.96
CA LEU A 109 11.02 2.35 -13.76
C LEU A 109 11.58 0.99 -14.18
N GLY A 110 11.51 0.02 -13.27
CA GLY A 110 12.09 -1.30 -13.45
C GLY A 110 12.40 -1.97 -12.12
N PRO A 111 13.14 -3.09 -12.13
CA PRO A 111 13.47 -3.83 -10.91
C PRO A 111 14.21 -2.99 -9.86
N GLU A 112 15.15 -2.14 -10.28
CA GLU A 112 15.92 -1.29 -9.37
C GLU A 112 15.06 -0.20 -8.72
N TYR A 113 14.05 0.32 -9.43
CA TYR A 113 13.05 1.22 -8.85
C TYR A 113 12.27 0.51 -7.73
N GLY A 114 11.79 -0.71 -7.98
CA GLY A 114 11.10 -1.51 -6.96
C GLY A 114 11.96 -1.76 -5.73
N LYS A 115 13.26 -2.08 -5.90
CA LYS A 115 14.21 -2.26 -4.78
C LYS A 115 14.39 -0.99 -3.96
N ALA A 116 14.56 0.15 -4.62
CA ALA A 116 14.75 1.43 -3.93
C ALA A 116 13.52 1.83 -3.11
N LEU A 117 12.31 1.64 -3.65
CA LEU A 117 11.06 1.88 -2.91
C LEU A 117 10.94 0.94 -1.71
N VAL A 118 11.17 -0.35 -1.90
CA VAL A 118 11.02 -1.35 -0.83
C VAL A 118 12.01 -1.12 0.31
N ALA A 119 13.25 -0.74 0.01
CA ALA A 119 14.23 -0.39 1.04
C ALA A 119 13.70 0.74 1.96
N ARG A 120 13.17 1.81 1.37
CA ARG A 120 12.60 2.94 2.09
C ARG A 120 11.33 2.56 2.89
N ILE A 121 10.46 1.71 2.33
CA ILE A 121 9.29 1.20 3.05
C ILE A 121 9.70 0.40 4.29
N LYS A 122 10.70 -0.50 4.14
CA LYS A 122 11.23 -1.32 5.23
C LYS A 122 11.96 -0.50 6.30
N GLU A 123 12.43 0.70 5.97
CA GLU A 123 12.96 1.66 6.95
C GLU A 123 11.86 2.46 7.65
N LEU A 124 10.87 2.95 6.90
CA LEU A 124 9.84 3.85 7.41
C LEU A 124 8.83 3.16 8.34
N VAL A 125 8.33 1.97 7.99
CA VAL A 125 7.31 1.30 8.82
C VAL A 125 7.80 1.02 10.24
N PRO A 126 8.99 0.43 10.47
CA PRO A 126 9.53 0.27 11.82
C PRO A 126 9.79 1.59 12.55
N GLN A 127 10.07 2.67 11.81
CA GLN A 127 10.19 4.00 12.41
C GLN A 127 8.84 4.50 12.92
N LEU A 128 7.78 4.40 12.11
CA LEU A 128 6.42 4.79 12.51
C LEU A 128 5.92 3.97 13.71
N GLU A 129 6.25 2.67 13.74
CA GLU A 129 5.95 1.80 14.88
C GLU A 129 6.63 2.30 16.17
N LYS A 130 7.92 2.62 16.12
CA LYS A 130 8.66 3.17 17.27
C LYS A 130 8.14 4.53 17.71
N GLU A 131 7.66 5.34 16.78
CA GLU A 131 7.09 6.67 17.05
C GLU A 131 5.62 6.61 17.50
N GLY A 132 4.98 5.43 17.50
CA GLY A 132 3.57 5.26 17.87
C GLY A 132 2.58 5.78 16.81
N LYS A 133 3.02 5.96 15.56
CA LYS A 133 2.23 6.57 14.47
C LYS A 133 1.48 5.56 13.59
N MET A 134 1.48 4.28 13.97
CA MET A 134 0.82 3.21 13.21
C MET A 134 -0.71 3.28 13.27
N GLU A 135 -1.27 4.07 14.18
CA GLU A 135 -2.72 4.29 14.32
C GLU A 135 -3.15 5.70 13.86
N GLU A 136 -2.28 6.41 13.13
CA GLU A 136 -2.57 7.73 12.58
C GLU A 136 -3.01 7.63 11.11
N GLU A 137 -4.17 8.18 10.78
CA GLU A 137 -4.64 8.30 9.39
C GLU A 137 -3.94 9.48 8.69
N THR A 138 -2.63 9.36 8.48
CA THR A 138 -1.82 10.40 7.83
C THR A 138 -0.93 9.83 6.73
N VAL A 139 -0.53 10.72 5.81
CA VAL A 139 0.40 10.39 4.73
C VAL A 139 1.83 10.56 5.22
N HIS A 140 2.65 9.52 5.05
CA HIS A 140 4.08 9.55 5.33
C HIS A 140 4.88 9.30 4.05
N TRP A 141 5.93 10.08 3.84
CA TRP A 141 6.78 10.01 2.65
C TRP A 141 7.98 9.07 2.88
N TYR A 142 8.23 8.17 1.93
CA TYR A 142 9.34 7.20 1.98
C TYR A 142 10.38 7.41 0.87
#